data_AF-A0AAW6KKU1-F1
#
_entry.id   AF-A0AAW6KKU1-F1
#
_cell.length_a   1.000
_cell.length_b   1.000
_cell.length_c   1.000
_cell.angle_alpha   90.00
_cell.angle_beta   90.00
_cell.angle_gamma   90.00
#
_symmetry.space_group_name_H-M   'P 1'
#
loop_
_entity.id
_entity.type
_entity.pdbx_description
1 polymer ?
#
loop_
_entity_poly.entity_id
_entity_poly.type
_entity_poly.pdbx_seq_one_letter_code
_entity_poly.pdbx_strand_id
1 'polypeptide(L)'
;FAVLIGFTCIGFAEFQLYKSAVAVAVGVAVLILALLTIVPFFMAVLGKVLFWPVRGNIGHPQSKLWETAGRFAFSKPLISLLIVAAVAVPPILMYKGTLSYNSLDEIGDQYESVSAFNTISDKFGPGESLPVTVVLKTSDALDTNDGLIAIEKISRAIEQTNGVSKVRSATRPVGKGLSDLYVKTQANELNKGLESGNKGLKKIKDGLAEASKSIADQKPQIEASGKGINQLIKGTESIKAGISDVEANMRKLKDGTDQSKEGVARAKKEIQAAKKQLTAQVDQLNGQIENYKEISKVLKVALSQAESAQGITADVQKMIEQTNQNFKNLESEIPEVKENPSY
;
A
#
# COMPACT_ATOMS: atom_id res chain seq x y z
N PHE A 1 -15.97 42.75 3.13
CA PHE A 1 -16.01 41.75 4.20
C PHE A 1 -16.22 40.32 3.72
N ALA A 2 -17.13 40.03 2.77
CA ALA A 2 -17.34 38.66 2.27
C ALA A 2 -16.05 37.96 1.77
N VAL A 3 -15.23 38.66 0.98
CA VAL A 3 -13.92 38.16 0.51
C VAL A 3 -12.97 37.90 1.68
N LEU A 4 -12.90 38.81 2.66
CA LEU A 4 -12.08 38.64 3.87
C LEU A 4 -12.47 37.36 4.62
N ILE A 5 -13.76 37.16 4.89
CA ILE A 5 -14.27 35.99 5.61
C ILE A 5 -13.96 34.71 4.81
N GLY A 6 -14.19 34.73 3.49
CA GLY A 6 -13.90 33.59 2.62
C GLY A 6 -12.43 33.16 2.67
N PHE A 7 -11.49 34.08 2.51
CA PHE A 7 -10.05 33.76 2.57
C PHE A 7 -9.58 33.42 3.99
N THR A 8 -10.18 33.99 5.04
CA THR A 8 -9.87 33.59 6.42
C THR A 8 -10.33 32.16 6.72
N CYS A 9 -11.48 31.73 6.17
CA CYS A 9 -11.95 30.35 6.32
C CYS A 9 -10.98 29.32 5.73
N ILE A 10 -10.21 29.67 4.69
CA ILE A 10 -9.17 28.80 4.12
C ILE A 10 -8.07 28.49 5.16
N GLY A 11 -7.91 29.33 6.19
CA GLY A 11 -6.94 29.09 7.27
C GLY A 11 -7.19 27.84 8.12
N PHE A 12 -8.40 27.29 8.06
CA PHE A 12 -8.75 26.01 8.68
C PHE A 12 -8.37 24.79 7.82
N ALA A 13 -7.84 24.98 6.60
CA ALA A 13 -7.36 23.89 5.78
C ALA A 13 -6.09 23.25 6.38
N GLU A 14 -5.99 21.92 6.35
CA GLU A 14 -4.82 21.16 6.83
C GLU A 14 -3.64 21.26 5.86
N PHE A 15 -3.92 21.39 4.56
CA PHE A 15 -2.89 21.48 3.53
C PHE A 15 -2.21 22.85 3.53
N GLN A 16 -0.90 22.86 3.82
CA GLN A 16 -0.13 24.09 4.03
C GLN A 16 -0.17 25.04 2.82
N LEU A 17 -0.19 24.51 1.59
CA LEU A 17 -0.29 25.34 0.38
C LEU A 17 -1.58 26.18 0.37
N TYR A 18 -2.72 25.57 0.70
CA TYR A 18 -3.99 26.31 0.78
C TYR A 18 -4.01 27.26 1.98
N LYS A 19 -3.47 26.83 3.12
CA LYS A 19 -3.36 27.69 4.31
C LYS A 19 -2.57 28.97 4.05
N SER A 20 -1.59 28.94 3.14
CA SER A 20 -0.84 30.14 2.74
C SER A 20 -1.72 31.23 2.11
N ALA A 21 -2.85 30.86 1.48
CA ALA A 21 -3.79 31.79 0.87
C ALA A 21 -4.48 32.73 1.90
N VAL A 22 -4.40 32.43 3.19
CA VAL A 22 -4.82 33.34 4.27
C VAL A 22 -4.09 34.67 4.22
N ALA A 23 -2.88 34.72 3.66
CA ALA A 23 -2.16 35.98 3.43
C ALA A 23 -2.98 36.99 2.60
N VAL A 24 -3.83 36.50 1.69
CA VAL A 24 -4.75 37.34 0.92
C VAL A 24 -5.78 38.02 1.82
N ALA A 25 -6.27 37.34 2.87
CA ALA A 25 -7.19 37.94 3.84
C ALA A 25 -6.54 39.13 4.55
N VAL A 26 -5.27 39.01 4.94
CA VAL A 26 -4.51 40.12 5.56
C VAL A 26 -4.40 41.30 4.59
N GLY A 27 -4.07 41.03 3.32
CA GLY A 27 -4.03 42.07 2.28
C GLY A 27 -5.38 42.78 2.09
N VAL A 28 -6.49 42.02 2.08
CA VAL A 28 -7.85 42.57 1.98
C VAL A 28 -8.21 43.38 3.22
N ALA A 29 -7.79 42.98 4.41
CA ALA A 29 -8.02 43.74 5.64
C ALA A 29 -7.33 45.11 5.58
N VAL A 30 -6.06 45.13 5.18
CA VAL A 30 -5.29 46.37 4.98
C VAL A 30 -5.93 47.24 3.89
N LEU A 31 -6.37 46.63 2.78
CA LEU A 31 -7.06 47.33 1.71
C LEU A 31 -8.36 47.98 2.20
N ILE A 32 -9.17 47.28 3.00
CA ILE A 32 -10.40 47.85 3.58
C ILE A 32 -10.06 49.05 4.46
N LEU A 33 -9.03 48.94 5.31
CA LEU A 33 -8.58 50.08 6.14
C LEU A 33 -8.12 51.26 5.29
N ALA A 34 -7.35 51.01 4.23
CA ALA A 34 -6.91 52.05 3.30
C ALA A 34 -8.11 52.70 2.58
N LEU A 35 -9.07 51.92 2.10
CA LEU A 35 -10.27 52.43 1.43
C LEU A 35 -11.15 53.26 2.39
N LEU A 36 -11.17 52.95 3.68
CA LEU A 36 -11.95 53.69 4.67
C LEU A 36 -11.21 54.90 5.25
N THR A 37 -9.88 54.96 5.17
CA THR A 37 -9.08 56.06 5.75
C THR A 37 -8.48 56.95 4.68
N ILE A 38 -7.70 56.39 3.77
CA ILE A 38 -6.94 57.11 2.74
C ILE A 38 -7.87 57.74 1.71
N VAL A 39 -8.87 57.01 1.21
CA VAL A 39 -9.78 57.53 0.19
C VAL A 39 -10.62 58.70 0.75
N PRO A 40 -11.30 58.61 1.91
CA PRO A 40 -12.02 59.74 2.48
C PRO A 40 -11.11 60.90 2.87
N PHE A 41 -9.91 60.63 3.38
CA PHE A 41 -8.91 61.67 3.68
C PHE A 41 -8.56 62.50 2.44
N PHE A 42 -8.19 61.84 1.33
CA PHE A 42 -7.87 62.57 0.10
C PHE A 42 -9.09 63.22 -0.54
N MET A 43 -10.27 62.59 -0.47
CA MET A 43 -11.52 63.22 -0.90
C MET A 43 -11.83 64.49 -0.10
N ALA A 44 -11.54 64.51 1.21
CA ALA A 44 -11.73 65.67 2.06
C ALA A 44 -10.67 66.77 1.81
N VAL A 45 -9.39 66.39 1.65
CA VAL A 45 -8.26 67.33 1.49
C VAL A 45 -8.19 67.93 0.08
N LEU A 46 -8.33 67.11 -0.97
CA LEU A 46 -8.28 67.58 -2.37
C LEU A 46 -9.63 68.10 -2.85
N GLY A 47 -10.74 67.64 -2.25
CA GLY A 47 -12.09 68.12 -2.54
C GLY A 47 -12.41 68.17 -4.03
N LYS A 48 -12.73 69.37 -4.53
CA LYS A 48 -13.11 69.61 -5.93
C LYS A 48 -11.94 69.51 -6.93
N VAL A 49 -10.69 69.57 -6.44
CA VAL A 49 -9.48 69.43 -7.28
C VAL A 49 -9.29 67.98 -7.72
N LEU A 50 -9.78 67.00 -6.95
CA LEU A 50 -9.71 65.57 -7.28
C LEU A 50 -10.39 65.22 -8.63
N PHE A 51 -11.41 65.99 -9.02
CA PHE A 51 -12.18 65.77 -10.24
C PHE A 51 -11.69 66.62 -11.42
N TRP A 52 -10.62 67.40 -11.27
CA TRP A 52 -10.01 68.17 -12.36
C TRP A 52 -9.18 67.23 -13.25
N PRO A 53 -9.27 67.25 -14.60
CA PRO A 53 -9.93 68.21 -15.51
C PRO A 53 -11.37 67.82 -15.96
N VAL A 54 -12.00 66.83 -15.34
CA VAL A 54 -13.32 66.33 -15.73
C VAL A 54 -14.40 67.32 -15.26
N ARG A 55 -14.87 68.17 -16.17
CA ARG A 55 -15.93 69.17 -15.91
C ARG A 55 -17.27 68.64 -16.42
N GLY A 56 -18.19 68.26 -15.53
CA GLY A 56 -19.56 67.86 -15.89
C GLY A 56 -20.26 67.02 -14.82
N ASN A 57 -21.59 66.88 -14.94
CA ASN A 57 -22.37 65.97 -14.12
C ASN A 57 -22.13 64.54 -14.61
N ILE A 58 -21.24 63.80 -13.94
CA ILE A 58 -20.90 62.41 -14.29
C ILE A 58 -22.03 61.48 -13.82
N GLY A 59 -23.18 61.58 -14.48
CA GLY A 59 -24.22 60.57 -14.40
C GLY A 59 -23.99 59.56 -15.51
N HIS A 60 -23.54 58.35 -15.19
CA HIS A 60 -23.51 57.29 -16.19
C HIS A 60 -24.95 57.02 -16.65
N PRO A 61 -25.29 57.19 -17.95
CA PRO A 61 -26.60 56.79 -18.44
C PRO A 61 -26.76 55.30 -18.16
N GLN A 62 -27.88 54.91 -17.54
CA GLN A 62 -28.18 53.50 -17.35
C GLN A 62 -28.09 52.80 -18.70
N SER A 63 -27.25 51.77 -18.78
CA SER A 63 -27.11 50.99 -19.99
C SER A 63 -28.46 50.36 -20.30
N LYS A 64 -29.03 50.74 -21.46
CA LYS A 64 -30.31 50.21 -21.91
C LYS A 64 -30.30 48.69 -22.02
N LEU A 65 -29.13 48.09 -22.32
CA LEU A 65 -28.95 46.65 -22.39
C LEU A 65 -29.13 45.97 -21.02
N TRP A 66 -28.51 46.52 -19.98
CA TRP A 66 -28.65 46.01 -18.61
C TRP A 66 -30.07 46.19 -18.09
N GLU A 67 -30.71 47.31 -18.43
CA GLU A 67 -32.11 47.56 -18.07
C GLU A 67 -33.04 46.55 -18.76
N THR A 68 -32.86 46.29 -20.07
CA THR A 68 -33.65 45.28 -20.78
C THR A 68 -33.42 43.87 -20.25
N ALA A 69 -32.17 43.51 -19.94
CA ALA A 69 -31.84 42.21 -19.37
C ALA A 69 -32.46 42.02 -17.98
N GLY A 70 -32.42 43.06 -17.13
CA GLY A 70 -33.05 43.04 -15.82
C GLY A 70 -34.58 42.94 -15.91
N ARG A 71 -35.21 43.75 -16.77
CA ARG A 71 -36.67 43.68 -17.02
C ARG A 71 -37.08 42.32 -17.58
N PHE A 72 -36.28 41.72 -18.46
CA PHE A 72 -36.52 40.38 -18.99
C PHE A 72 -36.44 39.30 -17.89
N ALA A 73 -35.42 39.35 -17.04
CA ALA A 73 -35.27 38.44 -15.90
C ALA A 73 -36.47 38.49 -14.94
N PHE A 74 -36.98 39.70 -14.64
CA PHE A 74 -38.15 39.88 -13.77
C PHE A 74 -39.47 39.48 -14.41
N SER A 75 -39.66 39.79 -15.70
CA SER A 75 -40.93 39.52 -16.40
C SER A 75 -41.10 38.04 -16.79
N LYS A 76 -39.99 37.31 -16.99
CA LYS A 76 -39.99 35.89 -17.38
C LYS A 76 -38.95 35.10 -16.57
N PRO A 77 -39.14 34.96 -15.24
CA PRO A 77 -38.14 34.35 -14.36
C PRO A 77 -37.82 32.89 -14.73
N LEU A 78 -38.83 32.10 -15.13
CA LEU A 78 -38.61 30.71 -15.56
C LEU A 78 -37.77 30.61 -16.84
N ILE A 79 -38.01 31.47 -17.83
CA ILE A 79 -37.26 31.46 -19.09
C ILE A 79 -35.83 31.94 -18.84
N SER A 80 -35.65 32.97 -18.02
CA SER A 80 -34.33 33.45 -17.63
C SER A 80 -33.52 32.36 -16.91
N LEU A 81 -34.14 31.62 -15.99
CA LEU A 81 -33.50 30.51 -15.31
C LEU A 81 -33.12 29.39 -16.28
N LEU A 82 -34.00 29.08 -17.25
CA LEU A 82 -33.73 28.08 -18.27
C LEU A 82 -32.55 28.47 -19.17
N ILE A 83 -32.42 29.75 -19.54
CA ILE A 83 -31.27 30.26 -20.30
C ILE A 83 -29.98 30.13 -19.49
N VAL A 84 -30.00 30.52 -18.22
CA VAL A 84 -28.83 30.36 -17.33
C VAL A 84 -28.47 28.89 -17.17
N ALA A 85 -29.46 28.02 -16.97
CA ALA A 85 -29.25 26.58 -16.87
C ALA A 85 -28.72 26.00 -18.19
N ALA A 86 -29.23 26.42 -19.35
CA ALA A 86 -28.76 25.96 -20.64
C ALA A 86 -27.28 26.30 -20.89
N VAL A 87 -26.76 27.37 -20.28
CA VAL A 87 -25.34 27.73 -20.36
C VAL A 87 -24.52 27.07 -19.26
N ALA A 88 -25.02 27.02 -18.03
CA ALA A 88 -24.28 26.55 -16.86
C ALA A 88 -24.28 25.01 -16.72
N VAL A 89 -25.37 24.32 -17.07
CA VAL A 89 -25.52 22.87 -16.88
C VAL A 89 -24.62 22.06 -17.81
N PRO A 90 -24.44 22.37 -19.10
CA PRO A 90 -23.57 21.59 -19.97
C PRO A 90 -22.12 21.44 -19.47
N PRO A 91 -21.40 22.51 -19.06
CA PRO A 91 -20.04 22.35 -18.54
C PRO A 91 -20.01 21.57 -17.22
N ILE A 92 -21.05 21.67 -16.38
CA ILE A 92 -21.17 20.87 -15.14
C ILE A 92 -21.32 19.38 -15.47
N LEU A 93 -22.15 19.03 -16.46
CA LEU A 93 -22.37 17.63 -16.87
C LEU A 93 -21.21 17.04 -17.68
N MET A 94 -20.49 17.86 -18.43
CA MET A 94 -19.33 17.41 -19.23
C MET A 94 -18.04 17.26 -18.39
N TYR A 95 -18.03 17.74 -17.15
CA TYR A 95 -16.88 17.62 -16.27
C TYR A 95 -16.66 16.17 -15.84
N LYS A 96 -15.52 15.57 -16.25
CA LYS A 96 -15.18 14.16 -15.98
C LYS A 96 -14.41 13.94 -14.68
N GLY A 97 -14.06 15.00 -13.95
CA GLY A 97 -13.45 14.89 -12.62
C GLY A 97 -12.14 14.10 -12.57
N THR A 98 -11.34 14.09 -13.63
CA THR A 98 -10.04 13.42 -13.62
C THR A 98 -9.07 14.21 -12.74
N LEU A 99 -8.84 13.75 -11.51
CA LEU A 99 -7.79 14.30 -10.66
C LEU A 99 -6.43 13.85 -11.19
N SER A 100 -5.61 14.83 -11.59
CA SER A 100 -4.18 14.63 -11.84
C SER A 100 -3.42 15.20 -10.64
N TYR A 101 -2.50 14.42 -10.09
CA TYR A 101 -1.50 14.88 -9.12
C TYR A 101 -0.14 15.13 -9.79
N ASN A 102 -0.13 15.24 -11.12
CA ASN A 102 1.08 15.49 -11.87
C ASN A 102 1.39 17.00 -11.88
N SER A 103 2.28 17.43 -11.00
CA SER A 103 2.70 18.85 -10.94
C SER A 103 3.34 19.36 -12.22
N LEU A 104 3.79 18.48 -13.12
CA LEU A 104 4.35 18.90 -14.42
C LEU A 104 3.28 19.44 -15.37
N ASP A 105 2.03 18.96 -15.24
CA ASP A 105 0.90 19.46 -16.03
C ASP A 105 0.63 20.95 -15.72
N GLU A 106 0.93 21.41 -14.49
CA GLU A 106 0.77 22.81 -14.08
C GLU A 106 1.83 23.74 -14.67
N ILE A 107 3.01 23.22 -15.00
CA ILE A 107 4.12 23.98 -15.57
C ILE A 107 3.92 24.16 -17.08
N GLY A 108 3.48 23.10 -17.77
CA GLY A 108 3.18 23.09 -19.21
C GLY A 108 4.35 22.64 -20.09
N ASP A 109 4.00 22.07 -21.24
CA ASP A 109 4.94 21.39 -22.16
C ASP A 109 5.93 22.32 -22.86
N GLN A 110 5.72 23.64 -22.81
CA GLN A 110 6.63 24.61 -23.45
C GLN A 110 8.04 24.63 -22.82
N TYR A 111 8.23 24.06 -21.62
CA TYR A 111 9.50 24.05 -20.94
C TYR A 111 10.31 22.79 -21.27
N GLU A 112 11.59 22.98 -21.63
CA GLU A 112 12.50 21.89 -21.98
C GLU A 112 12.63 20.83 -20.88
N SER A 113 12.55 21.23 -19.61
CA SER A 113 12.58 20.31 -18.46
C SER A 113 11.39 19.35 -18.43
N VAL A 114 10.18 19.84 -18.74
CA VAL A 114 8.96 19.03 -18.80
C VAL A 114 9.03 18.09 -20.01
N SER A 115 9.45 18.60 -21.16
CA SER A 115 9.64 17.79 -22.37
C SER A 115 10.68 16.67 -22.19
N ALA A 116 11.82 16.99 -21.56
CA ALA A 116 12.84 15.99 -21.24
C ALA A 116 12.31 14.93 -20.26
N PHE A 117 11.59 15.35 -19.21
CA PHE A 117 10.96 14.41 -18.28
C PHE A 117 9.95 13.51 -18.99
N ASN A 118 9.04 14.07 -19.78
CA ASN A 118 8.03 13.32 -20.53
C ASN A 118 8.68 12.32 -21.49
N THR A 119 9.74 12.72 -22.19
CA THR A 119 10.52 11.82 -23.05
C THR A 119 11.13 10.65 -22.27
N ILE A 120 11.68 10.90 -21.08
CA ILE A 120 12.23 9.84 -20.21
C ILE A 120 11.11 8.93 -19.70
N SER A 121 10.02 9.50 -19.22
CA SER A 121 8.84 8.77 -18.73
C SER A 121 8.23 7.87 -19.81
N ASP A 122 8.13 8.35 -21.04
CA ASP A 122 7.60 7.59 -22.18
C ASP A 122 8.50 6.43 -22.58
N LYS A 123 9.83 6.60 -22.51
CA LYS A 123 10.80 5.56 -22.91
C LYS A 123 11.09 4.53 -21.82
N PHE A 124 11.13 4.95 -20.56
CA PHE A 124 11.51 4.09 -19.44
C PHE A 124 10.33 3.68 -18.55
N GLY A 125 9.18 4.34 -18.70
CA GLY A 125 7.99 4.19 -17.88
C GLY A 125 7.93 5.22 -16.73
N PRO A 126 6.73 5.71 -16.36
CA PRO A 126 6.57 6.75 -15.34
C PRO A 126 7.07 6.32 -13.95
N GLY A 127 7.03 5.02 -13.65
CA GLY A 127 7.55 4.47 -12.40
C GLY A 127 9.08 4.42 -12.31
N GLU A 128 9.81 4.60 -13.42
CA GLU A 128 11.27 4.75 -13.39
C GLU A 128 11.69 6.18 -13.11
N SER A 129 10.96 7.16 -13.64
CA SER A 129 11.22 8.58 -13.39
C SER A 129 10.79 8.98 -11.98
N LEU A 130 9.65 8.47 -11.52
CA LEU A 130 9.08 8.76 -10.20
C LEU A 130 8.66 7.45 -9.51
N PRO A 131 9.61 6.70 -8.93
CA PRO A 131 9.30 5.46 -8.24
C PRO A 131 8.50 5.73 -6.96
N VAL A 132 7.54 4.84 -6.68
CA VAL A 132 6.89 4.79 -5.37
C VAL A 132 7.85 4.14 -4.37
N THR A 133 8.20 4.87 -3.32
CA THR A 133 9.08 4.38 -2.26
C THR A 133 8.24 3.80 -1.11
N VAL A 134 8.43 2.52 -0.83
CA VAL A 134 7.85 1.86 0.35
C VAL A 134 8.90 1.84 1.45
N VAL A 135 8.59 2.47 2.58
CA VAL A 135 9.49 2.53 3.74
C VAL A 135 9.08 1.46 4.75
N LEU A 136 10.00 0.54 5.04
CA LEU A 136 9.83 -0.48 6.07
C LEU A 136 10.49 -0.01 7.35
N LYS A 137 9.71 0.10 8.43
CA LYS A 137 10.20 0.46 9.77
C LYS A 137 9.96 -0.72 10.70
N THR A 138 11.02 -1.17 11.35
CA THR A 138 11.00 -2.25 12.34
C THR A 138 11.99 -1.92 13.46
N SER A 139 11.79 -2.52 14.64
CA SER A 139 12.75 -2.49 15.74
C SER A 139 13.94 -3.43 15.52
N ASP A 140 13.74 -4.49 14.73
CA ASP A 140 14.73 -5.55 14.53
C ASP A 140 15.67 -5.26 13.36
N ALA A 141 16.90 -5.79 13.43
CA ALA A 141 17.88 -5.63 12.37
C ALA A 141 17.50 -6.41 11.10
N LEU A 142 17.39 -5.71 9.97
CA LEU A 142 16.99 -6.29 8.68
C LEU A 142 18.14 -6.82 7.83
N ASP A 143 19.39 -6.60 8.25
CA ASP A 143 20.61 -7.13 7.62
C ASP A 143 20.91 -8.59 8.01
N THR A 144 20.02 -9.19 8.80
CA THR A 144 20.05 -10.62 9.16
C THR A 144 19.44 -11.49 8.05
N ASN A 145 19.74 -12.80 8.08
CA ASN A 145 19.14 -13.75 7.13
C ASN A 145 17.60 -13.72 7.17
N ASP A 146 17.01 -13.68 8.36
CA ASP A 146 15.56 -13.62 8.54
C ASP A 146 15.00 -12.28 8.03
N GLY A 147 15.71 -11.17 8.26
CA GLY A 147 15.39 -9.86 7.72
C GLY A 147 15.38 -9.82 6.19
N LEU A 148 16.40 -10.39 5.54
CA LEU A 148 16.45 -10.52 4.08
C LEU A 148 15.32 -11.41 3.54
N ILE A 149 14.97 -12.50 4.23
CA ILE A 149 13.82 -13.34 3.86
C ILE A 149 12.51 -12.55 3.96
N ALA A 150 12.34 -11.74 5.02
CA ALA A 150 11.17 -10.88 5.17
C ALA A 150 11.08 -9.83 4.06
N ILE A 151 12.20 -9.15 3.74
CA ILE A 151 12.27 -8.19 2.63
C ILE A 151 11.90 -8.86 1.30
N GLU A 152 12.39 -10.07 1.03
CA GLU A 152 12.09 -10.79 -0.21
C GLU A 152 10.61 -11.20 -0.28
N LYS A 153 10.01 -11.64 0.82
CA LYS A 153 8.58 -11.95 0.90
C LYS A 153 7.73 -10.72 0.62
N ILE A 154 8.05 -9.59 1.25
CA ILE A 154 7.35 -8.32 1.05
C ILE A 154 7.52 -7.83 -0.39
N SER A 155 8.74 -7.88 -0.92
CA SER A 155 9.04 -7.47 -2.29
C SER A 155 8.22 -8.27 -3.32
N ARG A 156 8.06 -9.59 -3.11
CA ARG A 156 7.21 -10.45 -3.95
C ARG A 156 5.73 -10.10 -3.84
N ALA A 157 5.25 -9.81 -2.63
CA ALA A 157 3.85 -9.44 -2.42
C ALA A 157 3.52 -8.13 -3.15
N ILE A 158 4.42 -7.14 -3.06
CA ILE A 158 4.28 -5.85 -3.76
C ILE A 158 4.35 -6.07 -5.28
N GLU A 159 5.29 -6.88 -5.77
CA GLU A 159 5.43 -7.21 -7.21
C GLU A 159 4.16 -7.87 -7.80
N GLN A 160 3.36 -8.57 -6.99
CA GLN A 160 2.10 -9.18 -7.43
C GLN A 160 0.92 -8.20 -7.48
N THR A 161 1.11 -6.95 -7.07
CA THR A 161 0.05 -5.93 -7.07
C THR A 161 -0.15 -5.37 -8.47
N ASN A 162 -1.43 -5.19 -8.87
CA ASN A 162 -1.75 -4.60 -10.17
C ASN A 162 -1.13 -3.21 -10.32
N GLY A 163 -0.50 -2.95 -11.46
CA GLY A 163 0.20 -1.69 -11.73
C GLY A 163 1.65 -1.64 -11.26
N VAL A 164 2.15 -2.66 -10.58
CA VAL A 164 3.58 -2.76 -10.21
C VAL A 164 4.33 -3.57 -11.27
N SER A 165 5.27 -2.92 -11.96
CA SER A 165 6.11 -3.60 -12.95
C SER A 165 7.32 -4.31 -12.33
N LYS A 166 7.95 -3.71 -11.32
CA LYS A 166 9.13 -4.24 -10.64
C LYS A 166 9.31 -3.61 -9.27
N VAL A 167 9.99 -4.32 -8.37
CA VAL A 167 10.31 -3.86 -7.02
C VAL A 167 11.81 -3.89 -6.81
N ARG A 168 12.41 -2.72 -6.58
CA ARG A 168 13.83 -2.60 -6.21
C ARG A 168 13.96 -2.62 -4.69
N SER A 169 14.73 -3.57 -4.17
CA SER A 169 14.97 -3.73 -2.73
C SER A 169 16.36 -4.32 -2.47
N ALA A 170 16.73 -4.49 -1.20
CA ALA A 170 18.02 -5.09 -0.82
C ALA A 170 18.21 -6.50 -1.40
N THR A 171 17.12 -7.28 -1.55
CA THR A 171 17.15 -8.62 -2.16
C THR A 171 16.91 -8.59 -3.68
N ARG A 172 16.61 -7.42 -4.24
CA ARG A 172 16.25 -7.19 -5.65
C ARG A 172 16.82 -5.89 -6.20
N PRO A 173 18.14 -5.67 -6.19
CA PRO A 173 18.73 -4.36 -6.51
C PRO A 173 18.34 -3.85 -7.90
N VAL A 174 18.18 -4.75 -8.87
CA VAL A 174 17.78 -4.43 -10.26
C VAL A 174 16.32 -4.75 -10.58
N GLY A 175 15.49 -5.02 -9.56
CA GLY A 175 14.07 -5.37 -9.74
C GLY A 175 13.80 -6.86 -9.99
N LYS A 176 14.86 -7.68 -10.06
CA LYS A 176 14.75 -9.15 -10.20
C LYS A 176 15.16 -9.82 -8.90
N GLY A 177 14.39 -10.82 -8.47
CA GLY A 177 14.75 -11.67 -7.33
C GLY A 177 16.09 -12.38 -7.53
N LEU A 178 16.91 -12.46 -6.48
CA LEU A 178 18.12 -13.28 -6.44
C LEU A 178 17.75 -14.75 -6.72
N SER A 179 18.15 -15.28 -7.89
CA SER A 179 17.93 -16.67 -8.31
C SER A 179 18.38 -17.69 -7.28
N ASP A 180 19.39 -17.33 -6.48
CA ASP A 180 20.06 -18.21 -5.53
C ASP A 180 19.22 -18.41 -4.26
N LEU A 181 18.33 -17.47 -3.95
CA LEU A 181 17.39 -17.58 -2.83
C LEU A 181 16.18 -18.47 -3.17
N TYR A 182 15.98 -18.84 -4.45
CA TYR A 182 14.85 -19.69 -4.82
C TYR A 182 15.07 -21.13 -4.35
N VAL A 183 14.03 -21.70 -3.76
CA VAL A 183 14.00 -23.10 -3.27
C VAL A 183 14.49 -24.09 -4.33
N LYS A 184 14.17 -23.84 -5.61
CA LYS A 184 14.63 -24.68 -6.73
C LYS A 184 16.14 -24.67 -6.91
N THR A 185 16.78 -23.51 -6.78
CA THR A 185 18.23 -23.36 -6.93
C THR A 185 18.95 -23.98 -5.74
N GLN A 186 18.47 -23.71 -4.52
CA GLN A 186 19.02 -24.31 -3.31
C GLN A 186 18.93 -25.85 -3.32
N ALA A 187 17.79 -26.40 -3.77
CA ALA A 187 17.62 -27.85 -3.90
C ALA A 187 18.57 -28.47 -4.94
N ASN A 188 18.82 -27.77 -6.05
CA ASN A 188 19.76 -28.23 -7.07
C ASN A 188 21.22 -28.21 -6.59
N GLU A 189 21.63 -27.15 -5.89
CA GLU A 189 22.98 -27.08 -5.32
C GLU A 189 23.21 -28.14 -4.24
N LEU A 190 22.22 -28.38 -3.38
CA LEU A 190 22.26 -29.49 -2.44
C LEU A 190 22.41 -30.85 -3.15
N ASN A 191 21.63 -31.08 -4.22
CA ASN A 191 21.71 -32.32 -4.98
C ASN A 191 23.09 -32.53 -5.63
N LYS A 192 23.70 -31.46 -6.18
CA LYS A 192 25.07 -31.51 -6.71
C LYS A 192 26.11 -31.82 -5.62
N GLY A 193 25.94 -31.23 -4.43
CA GLY A 193 26.76 -31.50 -3.26
C GLY A 193 26.68 -32.97 -2.85
N LEU A 194 25.47 -33.53 -2.79
CA LEU A 194 25.23 -34.95 -2.48
C LEU A 194 25.83 -35.89 -3.54
N GLU A 195 25.68 -35.56 -4.83
CA GLU A 195 26.26 -36.35 -5.93
C GLU A 195 27.79 -36.35 -5.87
N SER A 196 28.39 -35.20 -5.56
CA SER A 196 29.84 -35.06 -5.38
C SER A 196 30.33 -35.86 -4.17
N GLY A 197 29.61 -35.81 -3.05
CA GLY A 197 29.88 -36.64 -1.87
C GLY A 197 29.83 -38.14 -2.20
N ASN A 198 28.83 -38.58 -2.96
CA ASN A 198 28.70 -39.97 -3.39
C ASN A 198 29.86 -40.42 -4.31
N LYS A 199 30.29 -39.54 -5.24
CA LYS A 199 31.49 -39.78 -6.06
C LYS A 199 32.76 -39.90 -5.21
N GLY A 200 32.88 -39.07 -4.17
CA GLY A 200 33.97 -39.15 -3.20
C GLY A 200 34.00 -40.48 -2.44
N LEU A 201 32.84 -40.93 -1.94
CA LEU A 201 32.69 -42.22 -1.26
C LEU A 201 33.04 -43.39 -2.18
N LYS A 202 32.65 -43.33 -3.46
CA LYS A 202 33.02 -44.35 -4.45
C LYS A 202 34.53 -44.41 -4.66
N LYS A 203 35.21 -43.26 -4.80
CA LYS A 203 36.68 -43.22 -4.90
C LYS A 203 37.37 -43.81 -3.66
N ILE A 204 36.85 -43.53 -2.46
CA ILE A 204 37.37 -44.11 -1.22
C ILE A 204 37.19 -45.64 -1.23
N LYS A 205 36.01 -46.12 -1.61
CA LYS A 205 35.73 -47.57 -1.74
C LYS A 205 36.68 -48.24 -2.73
N ASP A 206 36.86 -47.64 -3.91
CA ASP A 206 37.71 -48.19 -4.97
C ASP A 206 39.19 -48.19 -4.54
N GLY A 207 39.67 -47.10 -3.93
CA GLY A 207 41.02 -47.01 -3.37
C GLY A 207 41.28 -47.97 -2.22
N LEU A 208 40.29 -48.22 -1.35
CA LEU A 208 40.38 -49.25 -0.31
C LEU A 208 40.45 -50.66 -0.91
N ALA A 209 39.67 -50.94 -1.96
CA ALA A 209 39.72 -52.24 -2.65
C ALA A 209 41.08 -52.46 -3.31
N GLU A 210 41.66 -51.42 -3.91
CA GLU A 210 42.98 -51.46 -4.52
C GLU A 210 44.10 -51.61 -3.47
N ALA A 211 44.01 -50.91 -2.34
CA ALA A 211 44.90 -51.10 -1.20
C ALA A 211 44.81 -52.54 -0.65
N SER A 212 43.59 -53.05 -0.45
CA SER A 212 43.36 -54.43 0.00
C SER A 212 43.95 -55.46 -0.97
N LYS A 213 43.85 -55.22 -2.28
CA LYS A 213 44.45 -56.08 -3.31
C LYS A 213 45.98 -56.01 -3.28
N SER A 214 46.55 -54.82 -3.17
CA SER A 214 48.00 -54.61 -3.10
C SER A 214 48.61 -55.28 -1.86
N ILE A 215 47.89 -55.27 -0.73
CA ILE A 215 48.27 -55.99 0.50
C ILE A 215 48.20 -57.51 0.30
N ALA A 216 47.16 -58.00 -0.39
CA ALA A 216 47.02 -59.42 -0.71
C ALA A 216 48.12 -59.91 -1.67
N ASP A 217 48.60 -59.04 -2.56
CA ASP A 217 49.69 -59.34 -3.50
C ASP A 217 51.07 -59.32 -2.80
N GLN A 218 51.23 -58.57 -1.71
CA GLN A 218 52.47 -58.50 -0.90
C GLN A 218 52.54 -59.55 0.24
N LYS A 219 51.56 -60.45 0.33
CA LYS A 219 51.43 -61.50 1.35
C LYS A 219 52.73 -62.28 1.68
N PRO A 220 53.62 -62.62 0.72
CA PRO A 220 54.87 -63.35 1.04
C PRO A 220 55.89 -62.54 1.86
N GLN A 221 55.86 -61.19 1.79
CA GLN A 221 56.77 -60.32 2.55
C GLN A 221 56.22 -59.94 3.94
N ILE A 222 54.90 -60.00 4.12
CA ILE A 222 54.23 -59.58 5.37
C ILE A 222 54.17 -60.74 6.39
N GLU A 223 54.18 -62.00 5.94
CA GLU A 223 54.27 -63.19 6.80
C GLU A 223 55.54 -63.21 7.69
N ALA A 224 56.55 -62.41 7.38
CA ALA A 224 57.76 -62.23 8.21
C ALA A 224 57.60 -61.24 9.38
N SER A 225 56.48 -60.51 9.54
CA SER A 225 56.31 -59.48 10.59
C SER A 225 54.86 -59.40 11.11
N GLY A 226 54.50 -60.32 12.01
CA GLY A 226 53.12 -60.61 12.46
C GLY A 226 52.36 -59.56 13.28
N LYS A 227 52.76 -58.28 13.34
CA LYS A 227 52.04 -57.24 14.13
C LYS A 227 51.26 -56.22 13.29
N GLY A 228 51.61 -55.98 12.03
CA GLY A 228 50.96 -54.95 11.19
C GLY A 228 49.57 -55.34 10.66
N ILE A 229 49.35 -56.63 10.37
CA ILE A 229 48.11 -57.13 9.72
C ILE A 229 46.88 -56.96 10.62
N ASN A 230 46.97 -57.27 11.90
CA ASN A 230 45.81 -57.19 12.81
C ASN A 230 45.36 -55.74 13.09
N GLN A 231 46.29 -54.79 13.12
CA GLN A 231 45.94 -53.36 13.23
C GLN A 231 45.27 -52.84 11.96
N LEU A 232 45.68 -53.36 10.80
CA LEU A 232 45.14 -52.96 9.50
C LEU A 232 43.76 -53.57 9.24
N ILE A 233 43.52 -54.82 9.64
CA ILE A 233 42.19 -55.44 9.62
C ILE A 233 41.23 -54.64 10.50
N LYS A 234 41.63 -54.30 11.73
CA LYS A 234 40.81 -53.45 12.61
C LYS A 234 40.53 -52.07 12.02
N GLY A 235 41.55 -51.42 11.44
CA GLY A 235 41.36 -50.13 10.76
C GLY A 235 40.38 -50.22 9.58
N THR A 236 40.43 -51.31 8.81
CA THR A 236 39.53 -51.54 7.67
C THR A 236 38.10 -51.87 8.12
N GLU A 237 37.94 -52.59 9.22
CA GLU A 237 36.62 -52.82 9.85
C GLU A 237 36.03 -51.52 10.40
N SER A 238 36.84 -50.66 11.02
CA SER A 238 36.40 -49.33 11.48
C SER A 238 36.00 -48.42 10.31
N ILE A 239 36.73 -48.47 9.18
CA ILE A 239 36.36 -47.72 7.97
C ILE A 239 35.07 -48.27 7.35
N LYS A 240 34.90 -49.59 7.30
CA LYS A 240 33.66 -50.24 6.82
C LYS A 240 32.46 -49.84 7.68
N ALA A 241 32.62 -49.79 8.99
CA ALA A 241 31.60 -49.30 9.91
C ALA A 241 31.28 -47.81 9.66
N GLY A 242 32.30 -46.96 9.54
CA GLY A 242 32.11 -45.53 9.25
C GLY A 242 31.41 -45.26 7.91
N ILE A 243 31.70 -46.03 6.86
CA ILE A 243 31.01 -45.93 5.57
C ILE A 243 29.54 -46.35 5.70
N SER A 244 29.26 -47.40 6.47
CA SER A 244 27.89 -47.85 6.73
C SER A 244 27.08 -46.81 7.53
N ASP A 245 27.71 -46.12 8.48
CA ASP A 245 27.08 -45.04 9.25
C ASP A 245 26.81 -43.80 8.39
N VAL A 246 27.74 -43.45 7.49
CA VAL A 246 27.54 -42.38 6.52
C VAL A 246 26.38 -42.72 5.58
N GLU A 247 26.27 -43.96 5.10
CA GLU A 247 25.15 -44.40 4.27
C GLU A 247 23.81 -44.34 5.02
N ALA A 248 23.77 -44.79 6.28
CA ALA A 248 22.58 -44.73 7.12
C ALA A 248 22.14 -43.28 7.40
N ASN A 249 23.09 -42.38 7.67
CA ASN A 249 22.80 -40.96 7.89
C ASN A 249 22.39 -40.24 6.60
N MET A 250 22.91 -40.65 5.45
CA MET A 250 22.47 -40.15 4.14
C MET A 250 21.01 -40.53 3.86
N ARG A 251 20.61 -41.76 4.21
CA ARG A 251 19.22 -42.23 4.09
C ARG A 251 18.30 -41.46 5.03
N LYS A 252 18.69 -41.27 6.29
CA LYS A 252 17.94 -40.42 7.24
C LYS A 252 17.80 -38.98 6.75
N LEU A 253 18.84 -38.42 6.15
CA LEU A 253 18.81 -37.06 5.59
C LEU A 253 17.89 -36.99 4.37
N LYS A 254 17.92 -38.01 3.49
CA LYS A 254 16.99 -38.14 2.37
C LYS A 254 15.55 -38.25 2.85
N ASP A 255 15.28 -39.12 3.82
CA ASP A 255 13.95 -39.31 4.40
C ASP A 255 13.46 -38.04 5.09
N GLY A 256 14.33 -37.33 5.81
CA GLY A 256 14.02 -36.02 6.40
C GLY A 256 13.75 -34.94 5.35
N THR A 257 14.43 -34.99 4.21
CA THR A 257 14.19 -34.07 3.08
C THR A 257 12.89 -34.40 2.35
N ASP A 258 12.55 -35.67 2.19
CA ASP A 258 11.30 -36.13 1.60
C ASP A 258 10.12 -35.85 2.56
N GLN A 259 10.29 -36.04 3.86
CA GLN A 259 9.35 -35.57 4.89
C GLN A 259 9.20 -34.05 4.91
N SER A 260 10.27 -33.29 4.66
CA SER A 260 10.20 -31.83 4.54
C SER A 260 9.39 -31.41 3.31
N LYS A 261 9.53 -32.09 2.17
CA LYS A 261 8.68 -31.90 0.99
C LYS A 261 7.21 -32.20 1.28
N GLU A 262 6.92 -33.30 2.00
CA GLU A 262 5.55 -33.62 2.43
C GLU A 262 5.01 -32.62 3.45
N GLY A 263 5.85 -32.13 4.37
CA GLY A 263 5.51 -31.09 5.34
C GLY A 263 5.16 -29.78 4.66
N VAL A 264 5.93 -29.36 3.64
CA VAL A 264 5.62 -28.19 2.82
C VAL A 264 4.33 -28.39 2.01
N ALA A 265 4.06 -29.61 1.53
CA ALA A 265 2.80 -29.93 0.85
C ALA A 265 1.59 -29.89 1.81
N ARG A 266 1.73 -30.38 3.05
CA ARG A 266 0.71 -30.28 4.10
C ARG A 266 0.49 -28.83 4.51
N ALA A 267 1.56 -28.07 4.76
CA ALA A 267 1.49 -26.65 5.09
C ALA A 267 0.78 -25.85 3.98
N LYS A 268 1.07 -26.15 2.70
CA LYS A 268 0.33 -25.55 1.57
C LYS A 268 -1.16 -25.88 1.60
N LYS A 269 -1.53 -27.11 1.97
CA LYS A 269 -2.92 -27.57 2.09
C LYS A 269 -3.63 -26.89 3.28
N GLU A 270 -2.95 -26.79 4.41
CA GLU A 270 -3.44 -26.12 5.62
C GLU A 270 -3.62 -24.62 5.39
N ILE A 271 -2.68 -23.96 4.72
CA ILE A 271 -2.80 -22.54 4.32
C ILE A 271 -3.97 -22.34 3.34
N GLN A 272 -4.22 -23.26 2.41
CA GLN A 272 -5.40 -23.20 1.55
C GLN A 272 -6.71 -23.41 2.30
N ALA A 273 -6.74 -24.30 3.29
CA ALA A 273 -7.89 -24.51 4.16
C ALA A 273 -8.16 -23.26 5.03
N ALA A 274 -7.12 -22.70 5.65
CA ALA A 274 -7.18 -21.46 6.42
C ALA A 274 -7.66 -20.29 5.56
N LYS A 275 -7.18 -20.16 4.32
CA LYS A 275 -7.67 -19.15 3.37
C LYS A 275 -9.17 -19.31 3.09
N LYS A 276 -9.65 -20.53 2.85
CA LYS A 276 -11.08 -20.82 2.65
C LYS A 276 -11.92 -20.44 3.88
N GLN A 277 -11.43 -20.80 5.07
CA GLN A 277 -12.11 -20.49 6.33
C GLN A 277 -12.19 -18.98 6.55
N LEU A 278 -11.11 -18.25 6.29
CA LEU A 278 -11.07 -16.80 6.39
C LEU A 278 -12.01 -16.12 5.38
N THR A 279 -12.09 -16.62 4.15
CA THR A 279 -13.06 -16.13 3.15
C THR A 279 -14.50 -16.34 3.60
N ALA A 280 -14.82 -17.53 4.13
CA ALA A 280 -16.16 -17.79 4.69
C ALA A 280 -16.48 -16.88 5.89
N GLN A 281 -15.49 -16.56 6.72
CA GLN A 281 -15.63 -15.64 7.84
C GLN A 281 -15.88 -14.19 7.38
N VAL A 282 -15.19 -13.75 6.33
CA VAL A 282 -15.42 -12.45 5.68
C VAL A 282 -16.82 -12.39 5.04
N ASP A 283 -17.27 -13.46 4.39
CA ASP A 283 -18.62 -13.53 3.82
C ASP A 283 -19.71 -13.49 4.91
N GLN A 284 -19.47 -14.15 6.05
CA GLN A 284 -20.34 -14.08 7.22
C GLN A 284 -20.40 -12.67 7.81
N LEU A 285 -19.25 -12.00 7.96
CA LEU A 285 -19.18 -10.61 8.43
C LEU A 285 -19.88 -9.64 7.46
N ASN A 286 -19.74 -9.85 6.15
CA ASN A 286 -20.46 -9.07 5.14
C ASN A 286 -21.98 -9.28 5.23
N GLY A 287 -22.43 -10.51 5.47
CA GLY A 287 -23.85 -10.81 5.73
C GLY A 287 -24.37 -10.15 7.00
N GLN A 288 -23.55 -10.10 8.06
CA GLN A 288 -23.89 -9.37 9.28
C GLN A 288 -23.97 -7.86 9.04
N ILE A 289 -23.06 -7.27 8.25
CA ILE A 289 -23.10 -5.86 7.87
C ILE A 289 -24.38 -5.52 7.09
N GLU A 290 -24.81 -6.37 6.16
CA GLU A 290 -26.10 -6.18 5.46
C GLU A 290 -27.29 -6.30 6.42
N ASN A 291 -27.24 -7.22 7.38
CA ASN A 291 -28.27 -7.28 8.43
C ASN A 291 -28.27 -5.99 9.28
N TYR A 292 -27.11 -5.44 9.62
CA TYR A 292 -27.01 -4.16 10.33
C TYR A 292 -27.51 -2.98 9.50
N LYS A 293 -27.30 -2.98 8.17
CA LYS A 293 -27.90 -1.98 7.28
C LYS A 293 -29.42 -2.07 7.28
N GLU A 294 -29.99 -3.27 7.20
CA GLU A 294 -31.44 -3.45 7.27
C GLU A 294 -31.99 -3.08 8.65
N ILE A 295 -31.30 -3.43 9.74
CA ILE A 295 -31.66 -2.96 11.10
C ILE A 295 -31.58 -1.44 11.17
N SER A 296 -30.55 -0.79 10.63
CA SER A 296 -30.42 0.68 10.62
C SER A 296 -31.53 1.36 9.81
N LYS A 297 -32.00 0.70 8.75
CA LYS A 297 -33.09 1.16 7.90
C LYS A 297 -34.42 1.03 8.62
N VAL A 298 -34.66 -0.09 9.30
CA VAL A 298 -35.80 -0.28 10.20
C VAL A 298 -35.76 0.73 11.34
N LEU A 299 -34.60 0.99 11.93
CA LEU A 299 -34.41 1.98 12.99
C LEU A 299 -34.71 3.40 12.50
N LYS A 300 -34.26 3.77 11.29
CA LYS A 300 -34.60 5.06 10.66
C LYS A 300 -36.10 5.19 10.39
N VAL A 301 -36.75 4.13 9.91
CA VAL A 301 -38.19 4.10 9.71
C VAL A 301 -38.93 4.24 11.05
N ALA A 302 -38.49 3.52 12.09
CA ALA A 302 -39.04 3.61 13.43
C ALA A 302 -38.84 4.99 14.06
N LEU A 303 -37.66 5.61 13.90
CA LEU A 303 -37.38 6.99 14.33
C LEU A 303 -38.26 8.01 13.60
N SER A 304 -38.45 7.86 12.29
CA SER A 304 -39.35 8.75 11.53
C SER A 304 -40.83 8.60 11.93
N GLN A 305 -41.25 7.39 12.33
CA GLN A 305 -42.59 7.14 12.86
C GLN A 305 -42.74 7.62 14.31
N ALA A 306 -41.67 7.57 15.12
CA ALA A 306 -41.65 8.08 16.48
C ALA A 306 -41.65 9.62 16.55
N GLU A 307 -41.00 10.31 15.61
CA GLU A 307 -41.15 11.77 15.44
C GLU A 307 -42.58 12.20 15.08
N SER A 308 -43.38 11.26 14.56
CA SER A 308 -44.77 11.48 14.15
C SER A 308 -45.80 11.19 15.25
N ALA A 309 -45.43 10.53 16.36
CA ALA A 309 -46.37 10.07 17.39
C ALA A 309 -45.80 10.21 18.81
N GLN A 310 -46.49 10.98 19.64
CA GLN A 310 -46.10 11.39 21.01
C GLN A 310 -46.11 10.26 22.08
N GLY A 311 -45.83 8.99 21.73
CA GLY A 311 -45.82 7.91 22.71
C GLY A 311 -45.31 6.58 22.21
N ILE A 312 -43.98 6.43 22.03
CA ILE A 312 -43.32 5.13 21.75
C ILE A 312 -41.95 5.11 22.45
N THR A 313 -41.91 5.17 23.78
CA THR A 313 -40.65 5.12 24.55
C THR A 313 -40.25 3.70 24.95
N ALA A 314 -41.19 2.77 25.12
CA ALA A 314 -40.92 1.41 25.61
C ALA A 314 -40.33 0.45 24.55
N ASP A 315 -40.84 0.49 23.32
CA ASP A 315 -40.37 -0.42 22.25
C ASP A 315 -39.00 -0.03 21.72
N VAL A 316 -38.69 1.27 21.70
CA VAL A 316 -37.35 1.79 21.36
C VAL A 316 -36.32 1.35 22.41
N GLN A 317 -36.69 1.38 23.69
CA GLN A 317 -35.82 0.91 24.77
C GLN A 317 -35.49 -0.57 24.64
N LYS A 318 -36.49 -1.43 24.37
CA LYS A 318 -36.27 -2.87 24.15
C LYS A 318 -35.36 -3.17 22.95
N MET A 319 -35.51 -2.43 21.85
CA MET A 319 -34.67 -2.62 20.66
C MET A 319 -33.23 -2.14 20.88
N ILE A 320 -33.00 -1.07 21.63
CA ILE A 320 -31.66 -0.62 22.04
C ILE A 320 -31.00 -1.69 22.92
N GLU A 321 -31.76 -2.30 23.83
CA GLU A 321 -31.26 -3.33 24.74
C GLU A 321 -30.88 -4.63 24.02
N GLN A 322 -31.69 -5.05 23.04
CA GLN A 322 -31.36 -6.16 22.14
C GLN A 322 -30.13 -5.87 21.28
N THR A 323 -29.99 -4.63 20.79
CA THR A 323 -28.83 -4.22 19.99
C THR A 323 -27.56 -4.26 20.83
N ASN A 324 -27.61 -3.79 22.08
CA ASN A 324 -26.48 -3.86 23.01
C ASN A 324 -26.09 -5.31 23.38
N GLN A 325 -27.06 -6.21 23.51
CA GLN A 325 -26.80 -7.64 23.71
C GLN A 325 -26.09 -8.27 22.50
N ASN A 326 -26.52 -7.92 21.28
CA ASN A 326 -25.88 -8.40 20.06
C ASN A 326 -24.44 -7.88 19.91
N PHE A 327 -24.16 -6.63 20.30
CA PHE A 327 -22.80 -6.09 20.35
C PHE A 327 -21.91 -6.81 21.38
N LYS A 328 -22.44 -7.12 22.57
CA LYS A 328 -21.71 -7.89 23.59
C LYS A 328 -21.37 -9.32 23.13
N ASN A 329 -22.27 -9.97 22.41
CA ASN A 329 -22.01 -11.31 21.88
C ASN A 329 -20.92 -11.28 20.80
N LEU A 330 -20.90 -10.24 19.94
CA LEU A 330 -19.86 -10.07 18.93
C LEU A 330 -18.46 -9.81 19.54
N GLU A 331 -18.40 -9.02 20.61
CA GLU A 331 -17.17 -8.77 21.36
C GLU A 331 -16.61 -10.05 22.03
N SER A 332 -17.48 -11.04 22.31
CA SER A 332 -17.07 -12.33 22.85
C SER A 332 -16.57 -13.34 21.80
N GLU A 333 -16.97 -13.18 20.53
CA GLU A 333 -16.55 -14.05 19.42
C GLU A 333 -15.24 -13.62 18.75
N ILE A 334 -14.73 -12.41 19.06
CA ILE A 334 -13.44 -11.88 18.56
C ILE A 334 -12.49 -11.59 19.74
N PRO A 335 -11.77 -12.60 20.27
CA PRO A 335 -10.92 -12.43 21.45
C PRO A 335 -9.70 -11.49 21.24
N GLU A 336 -9.28 -11.23 20.00
CA GLU A 336 -8.14 -10.36 19.68
C GLU A 336 -8.40 -8.85 19.92
N VAL A 337 -9.65 -8.43 20.14
CA VAL A 337 -9.96 -7.01 20.43
C VAL A 337 -9.61 -6.62 21.87
N LYS A 338 -9.54 -7.58 22.81
CA LYS A 338 -9.22 -7.30 24.22
C LYS A 338 -7.73 -7.12 24.51
N GLU A 339 -6.84 -7.56 23.62
CA GLU A 339 -5.38 -7.52 23.84
C GLU A 339 -4.65 -6.47 22.99
N ASN A 340 -5.35 -5.62 22.24
CA ASN A 340 -4.71 -4.56 21.47
C ASN A 340 -4.67 -3.24 22.28
N PRO A 341 -3.50 -2.77 22.77
CA PRO A 341 -3.38 -1.53 23.53
C PRO A 341 -3.43 -0.27 22.64
N SER A 342 -4.01 -0.33 21.45
CA SER A 342 -4.19 0.81 20.54
C SER A 342 -5.65 1.06 20.15
N TYR A 343 -6.58 0.72 21.04
CA TYR A 343 -7.90 1.36 21.12
C TYR A 343 -8.08 2.03 22.48
#